data_AF-A0A5Q0BD06-F1
#
_entry.id   AF-A0A5Q0BD06-F1
#
_cell.length_a   1.000
_cell.length_b   1.000
_cell.length_c   1.000
_cell.angle_alpha   90.00
_cell.angle_beta   90.00
_cell.angle_gamma   90.00
#
_symmetry.space_group_name_H-M   'P 1'
#
loop_
_entity.id
_entity.type
_entity.pdbx_description
1 polymer ?
#
loop_
_entity_poly.entity_id
_entity_poly.type
_entity_poly.pdbx_seq_one_letter_code
_entity_poly.pdbx_strand_id
1 'polypeptide(L)'
;MTSDELNSALHRLNLEPKEAAQFLGVNQRTFRRWLDHSQEIPGPAECAINAWIRMEDFGLAWRPDSVTLRTGNLQSIAAYNDYALELTEIITRVTNRGGPASPWVVDMEKRCATLGPIKLSFYHQQNGNFSPSWYSRRDCSPDLERDRHLIDDAIVCIANKYAAINGEKRGKL
;
A
#
# COMPACT_ATOMS: atom_id res chain seq x y z
N MET A 1 -20.31 -13.04 -4.18
CA MET A 1 -19.28 -12.98 -3.14
C MET A 1 -19.82 -13.57 -1.84
N THR A 2 -19.13 -14.54 -1.24
CA THR A 2 -19.48 -15.12 0.08
C THR A 2 -18.86 -14.31 1.24
N SER A 3 -19.22 -14.60 2.50
CA SER A 3 -18.56 -13.95 3.64
C SER A 3 -17.07 -14.29 3.73
N ASP A 4 -16.69 -15.54 3.45
CA ASP A 4 -15.29 -15.95 3.47
C ASP A 4 -14.48 -15.23 2.39
N GLU A 5 -15.07 -15.05 1.21
CA GLU A 5 -14.49 -14.23 0.13
C GLU A 5 -14.40 -12.76 0.55
N LEU A 6 -15.40 -12.23 1.27
CA LEU A 6 -15.39 -10.87 1.80
C LEU A 6 -14.30 -10.68 2.86
N ASN A 7 -14.15 -11.60 3.81
CA ASN A 7 -13.08 -11.58 4.81
C ASN A 7 -11.71 -11.64 4.13
N SER A 8 -11.55 -12.52 3.15
CA SER A 8 -10.32 -12.62 2.35
C SER A 8 -10.02 -11.32 1.60
N ALA A 9 -11.06 -10.68 1.03
CA ALA A 9 -10.93 -9.38 0.38
C ALA A 9 -10.49 -8.28 1.35
N LEU A 10 -11.05 -8.22 2.56
CA LEU A 10 -10.66 -7.25 3.58
C LEU A 10 -9.22 -7.45 4.03
N HIS A 11 -8.81 -8.70 4.25
CA HIS A 11 -7.43 -9.02 4.58
C HIS A 11 -6.47 -8.58 3.46
N ARG A 12 -6.81 -8.88 2.20
CA ARG A 12 -6.02 -8.50 1.03
C ARG A 12 -5.91 -6.98 0.86
N LEU A 13 -7.00 -6.25 1.06
CA LEU A 13 -7.05 -4.78 0.98
C LEU A 13 -6.52 -4.10 2.25
N ASN A 14 -6.15 -4.88 3.27
CA ASN A 14 -5.77 -4.42 4.60
C ASN A 14 -6.75 -3.36 5.13
N LEU A 15 -8.04 -3.70 5.05
CA LEU A 15 -9.18 -2.88 5.50
C LEU A 15 -9.77 -3.43 6.78
N GLU A 16 -10.09 -2.53 7.70
CA GLU A 16 -10.98 -2.89 8.80
C GLU A 16 -12.44 -2.89 8.35
N PRO A 17 -13.32 -3.72 8.94
CA PRO A 17 -14.75 -3.74 8.61
C PRO A 17 -15.44 -2.36 8.75
N LYS A 18 -14.97 -1.53 9.68
CA LYS A 18 -15.48 -0.16 9.86
C LYS A 18 -15.15 0.73 8.66
N GLU A 19 -13.93 0.62 8.14
CA GLU A 19 -13.45 1.40 7.00
C GLU A 19 -14.14 0.98 5.72
N ALA A 20 -14.28 -0.32 5.49
CA ALA A 20 -14.99 -0.86 4.34
C ALA A 20 -16.45 -0.39 4.31
N ALA A 21 -17.14 -0.39 5.47
CA ALA A 21 -18.50 0.13 5.58
C ALA A 21 -18.57 1.62 5.21
N GLN A 22 -17.63 2.42 5.71
CA GLN A 22 -17.55 3.85 5.40
C GLN A 22 -17.31 4.09 3.91
N PHE A 23 -16.39 3.37 3.28
CA PHE A 23 -16.06 3.54 1.86
C PHE A 23 -17.20 3.10 0.93
N LEU A 24 -17.97 2.09 1.33
CA LEU A 24 -19.17 1.66 0.59
C LEU A 24 -20.41 2.53 0.88
N GLY A 25 -20.31 3.49 1.80
CA GLY A 25 -21.45 4.33 2.21
C GLY A 25 -22.55 3.56 2.94
N VAL A 26 -22.22 2.45 3.60
CA VAL A 26 -23.17 1.60 4.33
C VAL A 26 -22.94 1.66 5.84
N ASN A 27 -23.97 1.32 6.62
CA ASN A 27 -23.84 1.24 8.08
C ASN A 27 -22.94 0.06 8.47
N GLN A 28 -22.07 0.25 9.47
CA GLN A 28 -21.20 -0.79 10.02
C GLN A 28 -21.98 -2.05 10.46
N ARG A 29 -23.20 -1.89 10.99
CA ARG A 29 -24.06 -3.03 11.36
C ARG A 29 -24.47 -3.85 10.14
N THR A 30 -24.79 -3.20 9.02
CA THR A 30 -25.13 -3.88 7.77
C THR A 30 -23.91 -4.63 7.24
N PHE A 31 -22.75 -3.98 7.24
CA PHE A 31 -21.51 -4.62 6.80
C PHE A 31 -21.13 -5.83 7.66
N ARG A 32 -21.30 -5.77 8.98
CA ARG A 32 -21.10 -6.93 9.88
C ARG A 32 -22.04 -8.09 9.56
N ARG A 33 -23.31 -7.82 9.20
CA ARG A 33 -24.25 -8.88 8.80
C ARG A 33 -23.80 -9.62 7.54
N TRP A 34 -23.08 -8.95 6.63
CA TRP A 34 -22.45 -9.62 5.49
C TRP A 34 -21.33 -10.56 5.93
N LEU A 35 -20.52 -10.13 6.91
CA LEU A 35 -19.45 -10.95 7.49
C LEU A 35 -19.98 -12.15 8.32
N ASP A 36 -21.13 -11.99 8.96
CA ASP A 36 -21.73 -13.04 9.81
C ASP A 36 -22.67 -13.99 9.04
N HIS A 37 -22.64 -13.98 7.69
CA HIS A 37 -23.57 -14.72 6.82
C HIS A 37 -25.06 -14.46 7.07
N SER A 38 -25.39 -13.39 7.79
CA SER A 38 -26.77 -13.07 8.17
C SER A 38 -27.55 -12.40 7.04
N GLN A 39 -26.84 -11.85 6.04
CA GLN A 39 -27.42 -11.15 4.91
C GLN A 39 -26.53 -11.27 3.68
N GLU A 40 -27.13 -11.41 2.51
CA GLU A 40 -26.42 -11.43 1.23
C GLU A 40 -25.80 -10.06 0.92
N ILE A 41 -24.61 -10.09 0.29
CA ILE A 41 -23.91 -8.89 -0.16
C ILE A 41 -24.62 -8.35 -1.41
N PRO A 42 -25.07 -7.09 -1.43
CA PRO A 42 -25.67 -6.51 -2.62
C PRO A 42 -24.68 -6.47 -3.78
N GLY A 43 -25.14 -6.80 -4.99
CA GLY A 43 -24.33 -6.80 -6.21
C GLY A 43 -23.45 -5.55 -6.42
N PRO A 44 -23.93 -4.32 -6.20
CA PRO A 44 -23.09 -3.12 -6.31
C PRO A 44 -21.92 -3.08 -5.32
N ALA A 45 -22.12 -3.54 -4.08
CA ALA A 45 -21.08 -3.61 -3.07
C ALA A 45 -20.02 -4.66 -3.44
N GLU A 46 -20.46 -5.82 -3.92
CA GLU A 46 -19.57 -6.86 -4.46
C GLU A 46 -18.74 -6.34 -5.64
N CYS A 47 -19.37 -5.66 -6.62
CA CYS A 47 -18.67 -5.06 -7.75
C CYS A 47 -17.62 -4.04 -7.31
N ALA A 48 -17.94 -3.19 -6.33
CA ALA A 48 -17.01 -2.19 -5.79
C ALA A 48 -15.79 -2.86 -5.12
N ILE A 49 -16.01 -3.87 -4.27
CA ILE A 49 -14.92 -4.59 -3.60
C ILE A 49 -14.02 -5.29 -4.63
N ASN A 50 -14.62 -5.95 -5.63
CA ASN A 50 -13.88 -6.61 -6.70
C ASN A 50 -13.06 -5.59 -7.54
N ALA A 51 -13.59 -4.39 -7.77
CA ALA A 51 -12.86 -3.33 -8.44
C ALA A 51 -11.65 -2.86 -7.60
N TRP A 52 -11.83 -2.69 -6.28
CA TRP A 52 -10.73 -2.33 -5.37
C TRP A 52 -9.63 -3.39 -5.36
N ILE A 53 -9.98 -4.67 -5.33
CA ILE A 53 -8.99 -5.77 -5.41
C ILE A 53 -8.19 -5.67 -6.71
N ARG A 54 -8.86 -5.48 -7.85
CA ARG A 54 -8.17 -5.36 -9.14
C ARG A 54 -7.26 -4.13 -9.17
N MET A 55 -7.72 -3.01 -8.65
CA MET A 55 -6.90 -1.79 -8.57
C MET A 55 -5.67 -2.00 -7.68
N GLU A 56 -5.82 -2.65 -6.51
CA GLU A 56 -4.69 -3.01 -5.65
C GLU A 56 -3.71 -3.94 -6.37
N ASP A 57 -4.22 -4.92 -7.14
CA ASP A 57 -3.39 -5.83 -7.93
C ASP A 57 -2.58 -5.13 -9.02
N PHE A 58 -3.13 -4.04 -9.58
CA PHE A 58 -2.45 -3.19 -10.54
C PHE A 58 -1.62 -2.06 -9.89
N GLY A 59 -1.59 -1.97 -8.55
CA GLY A 59 -0.88 -0.90 -7.84
C GLY A 59 -1.49 0.49 -8.06
N LEU A 60 -2.79 0.56 -8.30
CA LEU A 60 -3.53 1.80 -8.48
C LEU A 60 -4.15 2.25 -7.15
N ALA A 61 -4.22 3.56 -6.92
CA ALA A 61 -4.97 4.11 -5.80
C ALA A 61 -6.46 3.79 -5.95
N TRP A 62 -6.99 2.97 -5.03
CA TRP A 62 -8.41 2.62 -4.95
C TRP A 62 -9.10 3.18 -3.71
N ARG A 63 -8.34 3.63 -2.71
CA ARG A 63 -8.92 4.23 -1.51
C ARG A 63 -9.32 5.68 -1.80
N PRO A 64 -10.46 6.15 -1.27
CA PRO A 64 -10.87 7.56 -1.43
C PRO A 64 -9.88 8.56 -0.84
N ASP A 65 -9.10 8.14 0.15
CA ASP A 65 -8.10 8.94 0.86
C ASP A 65 -6.66 8.66 0.37
N SER A 66 -6.49 8.00 -0.77
CA SER A 66 -5.16 7.72 -1.34
C SER A 66 -4.90 8.45 -2.66
N VAL A 67 -3.62 8.72 -2.88
CA VAL A 67 -3.08 9.30 -4.12
C VAL A 67 -2.06 8.33 -4.70
N THR A 68 -2.15 8.09 -6.00
CA THR A 68 -1.19 7.25 -6.72
C THR A 68 0.17 7.95 -6.76
N LEU A 69 1.23 7.28 -6.29
CA LEU A 69 2.60 7.82 -6.36
C LEU A 69 3.19 7.66 -7.77
N ARG A 70 2.79 6.62 -8.50
CA ARG A 70 3.17 6.40 -9.90
C ARG A 70 2.03 5.87 -10.74
N THR A 71 1.68 6.60 -11.79
CA THR A 71 0.77 6.12 -12.85
C THR A 71 1.61 5.60 -14.01
N GLY A 72 1.67 4.28 -14.22
CA GLY A 72 2.34 3.72 -15.40
C GLY A 72 2.56 2.21 -15.35
N ASN A 73 2.63 1.58 -16.52
CA ASN A 73 2.93 0.15 -16.64
C ASN A 73 4.41 -0.11 -16.32
N LEU A 74 4.66 -0.53 -15.09
CA LEU A 74 5.98 -0.80 -14.52
C LEU A 74 6.72 -1.99 -15.16
N GLN A 75 6.11 -2.61 -16.18
CA GLN A 75 6.65 -3.73 -16.95
C GLN A 75 7.68 -3.31 -18.02
N SER A 76 7.94 -2.02 -18.25
CA SER A 76 8.94 -1.57 -19.23
C SER A 76 10.32 -1.34 -18.61
N ILE A 77 11.38 -1.71 -19.33
CA ILE A 77 12.79 -1.55 -18.90
C ILE A 77 13.14 -0.07 -18.63
N ALA A 78 12.57 0.86 -19.41
CA ALA A 78 12.77 2.31 -19.20
C ALA A 78 12.19 2.76 -17.86
N ALA A 79 10.93 2.40 -17.59
CA ALA A 79 10.26 2.73 -16.32
C ALA A 79 10.97 2.12 -15.09
N TYR A 80 11.71 1.02 -15.28
CA TYR A 80 12.58 0.41 -14.27
C TYR A 80 13.87 1.20 -14.03
N ASN A 81 14.57 1.60 -15.10
CA ASN A 81 15.81 2.38 -14.97
C ASN A 81 15.54 3.74 -14.33
N ASP A 82 14.44 4.39 -14.72
CA ASP A 82 13.99 5.65 -14.13
C ASP A 82 13.72 5.48 -12.62
N TYR A 83 13.12 4.35 -12.22
CA TYR A 83 12.92 4.05 -10.81
C TYR A 83 14.22 3.85 -10.05
N ALA A 84 15.18 3.12 -10.62
CA ALA A 84 16.46 2.87 -9.96
C ALA A 84 17.25 4.17 -9.73
N LEU A 85 17.18 5.10 -10.68
CA LEU A 85 17.74 6.44 -10.54
C LEU A 85 17.00 7.23 -9.45
N GLU A 86 15.67 7.28 -9.50
CA GLU A 86 14.86 7.97 -8.49
C GLU A 86 15.10 7.43 -7.07
N LEU A 87 15.16 6.10 -6.91
CA LEU A 87 15.41 5.46 -5.63
C LEU A 87 16.80 5.80 -5.09
N THR A 88 17.81 5.87 -5.96
CA THR A 88 19.18 6.27 -5.58
C THR A 88 19.22 7.72 -5.11
N GLU A 89 18.50 8.61 -5.82
CA GLU A 89 18.34 10.02 -5.42
C GLU A 89 17.63 10.14 -4.07
N ILE A 90 16.54 9.40 -3.85
CA ILE A 90 15.80 9.39 -2.59
C ILE A 90 16.70 8.90 -1.44
N ILE A 91 17.39 7.78 -1.61
CA ILE A 91 18.32 7.25 -0.59
C ILE A 91 19.39 8.28 -0.26
N THR A 92 19.97 8.93 -1.28
CA THR A 92 21.00 9.96 -1.10
C THR A 92 20.44 11.16 -0.34
N ARG A 93 19.26 11.67 -0.72
CA ARG A 93 18.59 12.81 -0.07
C ARG A 93 18.32 12.54 1.42
N VAL A 94 17.79 11.37 1.74
CA VAL A 94 17.50 10.95 3.12
C VAL A 94 18.78 10.71 3.91
N THR A 95 19.79 10.08 3.31
CA THR A 95 21.09 9.84 3.96
C THR A 95 21.80 11.15 4.30
N ASN A 96 21.79 12.13 3.38
CA ASN A 96 22.38 13.45 3.60
C ASN A 96 21.70 14.22 4.75
N ARG A 97 20.44 13.90 5.08
CA ARG A 97 19.73 14.46 6.24
C ARG A 97 20.02 13.71 7.55
N GLY A 98 20.84 12.67 7.52
CA GLY A 98 21.13 11.81 8.69
C GLY A 98 20.26 10.56 8.78
N GLY A 99 19.55 10.20 7.70
CA GLY A 99 18.69 9.02 7.64
C GLY A 99 17.19 9.33 7.77
N PRO A 100 16.34 8.28 7.77
CA PRO A 100 14.90 8.43 8.00
C PRO A 100 14.67 9.05 9.38
N ALA A 101 13.94 10.16 9.42
CA ALA A 101 13.65 10.85 10.68
C ALA A 101 12.56 10.13 11.48
N SER A 102 11.70 9.37 10.79
CA SER A 102 10.55 8.69 11.39
C SER A 102 10.66 7.16 11.34
N PRO A 103 10.31 6.44 12.42
CA PRO A 103 10.39 4.98 12.47
C PRO A 103 9.19 4.34 11.78
N TRP A 104 9.21 4.27 10.45
CA TRP A 104 8.17 3.59 9.68
C TRP A 104 8.16 2.09 9.98
N VAL A 105 6.96 1.55 10.26
CA VAL A 105 6.73 0.13 10.42
C VAL A 105 6.39 -0.46 9.05
N VAL A 106 7.29 -1.29 8.53
CA VAL A 106 7.16 -1.92 7.21
C VAL A 106 6.66 -3.36 7.37
N ASP A 107 5.52 -3.66 6.75
CA ASP A 107 4.93 -4.98 6.64
C ASP A 107 5.13 -5.51 5.21
N MET A 108 6.00 -6.51 5.07
CA MET A 108 6.37 -7.08 3.77
C MET A 108 5.29 -8.01 3.20
N GLU A 109 4.46 -8.59 4.05
CA GLU A 109 3.37 -9.48 3.67
C GLU A 109 2.20 -8.66 3.12
N LYS A 110 1.81 -7.63 3.87
CA LYS A 110 0.76 -6.67 3.47
C LYS A 110 1.24 -5.60 2.49
N ARG A 111 2.54 -5.59 2.18
CA ARG A 111 3.20 -4.69 1.22
C ARG A 111 2.91 -3.22 1.52
N CYS A 112 2.97 -2.86 2.80
CA CYS A 112 2.70 -1.50 3.22
C CYS A 112 3.65 -1.06 4.34
N ALA A 113 3.99 0.22 4.33
CA ALA A 113 4.66 0.91 5.42
C ALA A 113 3.68 1.86 6.11
N THR A 114 3.75 1.94 7.44
CA THR A 114 2.87 2.78 8.25
C THR A 114 3.64 3.66 9.22
N LEU A 115 3.13 4.87 9.42
CA LEU A 115 3.60 5.84 10.42
C LEU A 115 2.38 6.57 11.01
N GLY A 116 1.87 6.08 12.14
CA GLY A 116 0.65 6.63 12.75
C GLY A 116 -0.54 6.62 11.76
N PRO A 117 -1.15 7.78 11.44
CA PRO A 117 -2.27 7.88 10.51
C PRO A 117 -1.87 7.79 9.02
N ILE A 118 -0.58 7.64 8.73
CA ILE A 118 0.00 7.68 7.39
C ILE A 118 0.31 6.27 6.92
N LYS A 119 -0.01 5.98 5.66
CA LYS A 119 0.26 4.68 5.04
C LYS A 119 0.76 4.85 3.62
N LEU A 120 1.82 4.10 3.29
CA LEU A 120 2.36 3.97 1.94
C LEU A 120 2.29 2.50 1.54
N SER A 121 1.67 2.20 0.40
CA SER A 121 1.66 0.86 -0.19
C SER A 121 2.78 0.74 -1.21
N PHE A 122 3.30 -0.47 -1.37
CA PHE A 122 4.28 -0.84 -2.37
C PHE A 122 3.95 -2.22 -2.95
N TYR A 123 4.64 -2.62 -4.00
CA TYR A 123 4.54 -3.98 -4.52
C TYR A 123 5.91 -4.57 -4.76
N HIS A 124 5.99 -5.91 -4.68
CA HIS A 124 7.19 -6.68 -4.97
C HIS A 124 7.44 -6.71 -6.47
N GLN A 125 8.66 -6.38 -6.89
CA GLN A 125 9.11 -6.58 -8.25
C GLN A 125 9.72 -7.98 -8.41
N GLN A 126 9.60 -8.56 -9.61
CA GLN A 126 10.09 -9.92 -9.91
C GLN A 126 11.61 -10.08 -9.72
N ASN A 127 12.36 -8.99 -9.78
CA ASN A 127 13.81 -8.94 -9.57
C ASN A 127 14.22 -8.92 -8.08
N GLY A 128 13.27 -9.03 -7.15
CA GLY A 128 13.54 -8.96 -5.71
C GLY A 128 13.68 -7.53 -5.15
N ASN A 129 13.25 -6.52 -5.92
CA ASN A 129 13.11 -5.13 -5.46
C ASN A 129 11.63 -4.80 -5.19
N PHE A 130 11.31 -3.52 -4.99
CA PHE A 130 9.96 -3.01 -4.80
C PHE A 130 9.74 -1.72 -5.58
N SER A 131 8.48 -1.29 -5.68
CA SER A 131 8.16 0.08 -6.06
C SER A 131 6.98 0.59 -5.24
N PRO A 132 6.99 1.87 -4.84
CA PRO A 132 5.85 2.53 -4.24
C PRO A 132 4.65 2.49 -5.17
N SER A 133 3.46 2.41 -4.58
CA SER A 133 2.17 2.28 -5.28
C SER A 133 1.31 3.52 -5.01
N TRP A 134 0.77 3.63 -3.81
CA TRP A 134 -0.06 4.76 -3.38
C TRP A 134 0.30 5.22 -1.98
N TYR A 135 -0.06 6.47 -1.69
CA TYR A 135 0.12 7.13 -0.41
C TYR A 135 -1.21 7.62 0.14
N SER A 136 -1.45 7.47 1.45
CA SER A 136 -2.68 7.91 2.10
C SER A 136 -2.40 8.47 3.49
N ARG A 137 -3.28 9.37 3.92
CA ARG A 137 -3.28 9.98 5.26
C ARG A 137 -4.70 10.09 5.77
N ARG A 138 -4.92 9.74 7.04
CA ARG A 138 -6.23 9.83 7.70
C ARG A 138 -6.45 11.10 8.51
N ASP A 139 -5.36 11.79 8.85
CA ASP A 139 -5.38 13.01 9.64
C ASP A 139 -5.65 14.27 8.79
N CYS A 140 -5.33 14.22 7.50
CA CYS A 140 -5.59 15.31 6.56
C CYS A 140 -5.60 14.77 5.12
N SER A 141 -6.02 15.62 4.18
CA SER A 141 -5.89 15.30 2.76
C SER A 141 -4.40 15.11 2.39
N PRO A 142 -4.04 14.01 1.69
CA PRO A 142 -2.68 13.76 1.27
C PRO A 142 -2.19 14.83 0.29
N ASP A 143 -0.97 15.32 0.49
CA ASP A 143 -0.33 16.32 -0.36
C ASP A 143 1.10 15.86 -0.65
N LEU A 144 1.37 15.47 -1.90
CA LEU A 144 2.64 14.85 -2.27
C LEU A 144 3.84 15.79 -2.14
N GLU A 145 3.65 17.10 -2.30
CA GLU A 145 4.73 18.08 -2.19
C GLU A 145 5.05 18.34 -0.71
N ARG A 146 4.02 18.62 0.10
CA ARG A 146 4.17 18.83 1.54
C ARG A 146 4.73 17.58 2.23
N ASP A 147 4.21 16.42 1.86
CA ASP A 147 4.49 15.15 2.52
C ASP A 147 5.72 14.44 1.93
N ARG A 148 6.44 15.06 0.97
CA ARG A 148 7.57 14.42 0.26
C ARG A 148 8.62 13.85 1.20
N HIS A 149 8.96 14.58 2.26
CA HIS A 149 9.94 14.12 3.24
C HIS A 149 9.51 12.84 3.97
N LEU A 150 8.21 12.66 4.25
CA LEU A 150 7.65 11.46 4.87
C LEU A 150 7.61 10.29 3.89
N ILE A 151 7.28 10.58 2.63
CA ILE A 151 7.26 9.59 1.55
C ILE A 151 8.68 9.06 1.30
N ASP A 152 9.67 9.95 1.18
CA ASP A 152 11.08 9.59 1.00
C ASP A 152 11.58 8.72 2.19
N ASP A 153 11.20 9.05 3.43
CA ASP A 153 11.53 8.25 4.62
C ASP A 153 10.94 6.84 4.56
N ALA A 154 9.67 6.73 4.18
CA ALA A 154 9.00 5.45 4.03
C ALA A 154 9.73 4.58 2.99
N ILE A 155 10.09 5.17 1.85
CA ILE A 155 10.78 4.47 0.76
C ILE A 155 12.13 3.93 1.24
N VAL A 156 12.91 4.73 1.98
CA VAL A 156 14.19 4.27 2.54
C VAL A 156 13.99 3.19 3.60
N CYS A 157 12.98 3.30 4.47
CA CYS A 157 12.67 2.24 5.43
C CYS A 157 12.29 0.92 4.74
N ILE A 158 11.54 0.97 3.64
CA ILE A 158 11.22 -0.22 2.83
C ILE A 158 12.49 -0.78 2.19
N ALA A 159 13.31 0.08 1.57
CA ALA A 159 14.58 -0.33 0.95
C ALA A 159 15.50 -1.04 1.95
N ASN A 160 15.62 -0.52 3.17
CA ASN A 160 16.40 -1.14 4.24
C ASN A 160 15.87 -2.53 4.62
N LYS A 161 14.55 -2.74 4.61
CA LYS A 161 13.96 -4.08 4.84
C LYS A 161 14.25 -5.06 3.72
N TYR A 162 14.16 -4.63 2.46
CA TYR A 162 14.57 -5.47 1.32
C TYR A 162 16.06 -5.83 1.39
N ALA A 163 16.93 -4.86 1.73
CA ALA A 163 18.35 -5.08 1.89
C ALA A 163 18.65 -6.11 3.00
N ALA A 164 17.98 -6.02 4.15
CA ALA A 164 18.13 -6.97 5.25
C ALA A 164 17.73 -8.40 4.83
N ILE A 165 16.57 -8.55 4.19
CA ILE A 165 16.07 -9.86 3.73
C ILE A 165 17.00 -10.47 2.67
N ASN A 166 17.47 -9.67 1.72
CA ASN A 166 18.35 -10.14 0.66
C ASN A 166 19.77 -10.45 1.19
N GLY A 167 20.24 -9.73 2.22
CA GLY A 167 21.47 -10.02 2.93
C GLY A 167 21.41 -11.35 3.70
N GLU A 168 20.32 -11.62 4.41
CA GLU A 168 20.11 -12.89 5.13
C GLU A 168 20.06 -14.10 4.19
N LYS A 169 19.47 -13.95 2.99
CA LYS A 169 19.46 -15.01 1.97
C LYS A 169 20.84 -15.33 1.41
N ARG A 170 21.74 -14.35 1.35
CA ARG A 170 23.13 -14.54 0.86
C ARG A 170 24.07 -15.13 1.91
N GLY A 171 23.77 -14.99 3.20
CA GLY A 171 24.57 -15.58 4.29
C GLY A 171 24.25 -17.04 4.64
N LYS A 172 23.32 -17.69 3.91
CA LYS A 172 22.88 -19.08 4.12
C LYS A 172 23.23 -20.03 2.95
N LEU A 173 24.06 -19.59 2.02
CA LEU A 173 24.65 -20.38 0.93
C LEU A 173 26.14 -20.60 1.21
#